data_AF-B1N731-F1
#
_entry.id   AF-B1N731-F1
#
_cell.length_a   1.000
_cell.length_b   1.000
_cell.length_c   1.000
_cell.angle_alpha   90.00
_cell.angle_beta   90.00
_cell.angle_gamma   90.00
#
_symmetry.space_group_name_H-M   'P 1'
#
loop_
_entity.id
_entity.type
_entity.pdbx_description
1 polymer ?
#
loop_
_entity_poly.entity_id
_entity_poly.type
_entity_poly.pdbx_seq_one_letter_code
_entity_poly.pdbx_strand_id
1 'polypeptide(L)' 'LNSVGGVATEINAVNYVSPRSWLATSHFVLGFFFFVGHLWHAGRARAAAAGFEKGIDRDFEPVLSMTPLN' A
#
# COMPACT_ATOMS: atom_id res chain seq x y z
N LEU A 1 -0.65 -21.03 9.27
CA LEU A 1 -1.78 -21.13 8.31
C LEU A 1 -2.81 -22.16 8.76
N ASN A 2 -2.44 -23.42 8.99
CA ASN A 2 -3.31 -24.49 9.49
C ASN A 2 -3.16 -24.76 11.01
N SER A 3 -2.59 -23.80 11.75
CA SER A 3 -2.40 -23.84 13.20
C SER A 3 -1.58 -25.00 13.78
N VAL A 4 -0.75 -25.69 13.00
CA VAL A 4 0.23 -26.65 13.55
C VAL A 4 1.33 -25.89 14.29
N GLY A 5 1.47 -26.17 15.58
CA GLY A 5 2.49 -25.60 16.46
C GLY A 5 3.79 -26.40 16.41
N GLY A 6 4.91 -25.70 16.58
CA GLY A 6 6.26 -26.27 16.48
C GLY A 6 7.10 -25.55 15.43
N VAL A 7 8.16 -26.20 14.98
CA VAL A 7 9.02 -25.70 13.90
C VAL A 7 8.40 -26.00 12.52
N ALA A 8 8.94 -25.42 11.46
CA ALA A 8 8.41 -25.61 10.10
C ALA A 8 8.42 -27.07 9.60
N THR A 9 9.24 -27.94 10.20
CA THR A 9 9.34 -29.37 9.91
C THR A 9 8.57 -30.26 10.90
N GLU A 10 7.79 -29.67 11.80
CA GLU A 10 7.02 -30.43 12.80
C GLU A 10 5.87 -31.20 12.14
N ILE A 11 5.64 -32.43 12.58
CA ILE A 11 4.49 -33.21 12.14
C ILE A 11 3.19 -32.64 12.73
N ASN A 12 2.03 -32.99 12.15
CA ASN A 12 0.74 -32.50 12.63
C ASN A 12 0.35 -33.13 13.98
N ALA A 13 0.84 -32.55 15.07
CA ALA A 13 0.66 -33.07 16.44
C ALA A 13 -0.04 -32.08 17.39
N VAL A 14 0.29 -30.79 17.34
CA VAL A 14 -0.26 -29.77 18.25
C VAL A 14 -0.95 -28.66 17.46
N ASN A 15 -2.22 -28.37 17.77
CA ASN A 15 -2.98 -27.28 17.16
C ASN A 15 -2.85 -26.00 18.00
N TYR A 16 -1.76 -25.26 17.80
CA TYR A 16 -1.49 -24.01 18.52
C TYR A 16 -0.64 -23.03 17.70
N VAL A 17 -1.10 -21.78 17.64
CA VAL A 17 -0.31 -20.62 17.21
C VAL A 17 -0.55 -19.49 18.20
N SER A 18 0.50 -18.83 18.67
CA SER A 18 0.38 -17.77 19.65
C SER A 18 -0.50 -16.62 19.13
N PRO A 19 -1.41 -16.05 19.96
CA PRO A 19 -2.12 -14.81 19.63
C PRO A 19 -1.18 -13.67 19.23
N ARG A 20 0.06 -13.64 19.75
CA ARG A 20 1.08 -12.66 19.35
C ARG A 20 1.37 -12.74 17.85
N SER A 21 1.53 -13.93 17.31
CA SER A 21 1.80 -14.16 15.88
C SER A 21 0.62 -13.68 15.03
N TRP A 22 -0.60 -14.03 15.42
CA TRP A 22 -1.82 -13.59 14.70
C TRP A 22 -1.99 -12.07 14.71
N LEU A 23 -1.84 -11.45 15.88
CA LEU A 23 -1.99 -10.00 15.99
C LEU A 23 -0.89 -9.25 15.25
N ALA A 24 0.37 -9.64 15.41
CA ALA A 24 1.48 -8.96 14.74
C ALA A 24 1.38 -9.06 13.22
N THR A 25 1.13 -10.26 12.67
CA THR A 25 1.04 -10.47 11.22
C THR A 25 -0.16 -9.76 10.61
N SER A 26 -1.34 -9.82 11.25
CA SER A 26 -2.52 -9.10 10.77
C SER A 26 -2.31 -7.59 10.76
N HIS A 27 -1.77 -7.02 11.84
CA HIS A 27 -1.54 -5.57 11.93
C HIS A 27 -0.45 -5.09 10.99
N PHE A 28 0.58 -5.90 10.72
CA PHE A 28 1.59 -5.56 9.71
C PHE A 28 0.97 -5.45 8.31
N VAL A 29 0.16 -6.45 7.91
CA VAL A 29 -0.52 -6.44 6.61
C VAL A 29 -1.49 -5.26 6.51
N LEU A 30 -2.30 -5.03 7.54
CA LEU A 30 -3.21 -3.88 7.59
C LEU A 30 -2.44 -2.57 7.48
N GLY A 31 -1.41 -2.36 8.32
CA GLY A 31 -0.59 -1.15 8.32
C GLY A 31 0.04 -0.84 6.96
N PHE A 32 0.55 -1.86 6.28
CA PHE A 32 1.08 -1.72 4.92
C PHE A 32 0.00 -1.22 3.94
N PHE A 33 -1.18 -1.85 3.91
CA PHE A 33 -2.24 -1.43 2.98
C PHE A 33 -2.87 -0.09 3.35
N PHE A 34 -2.90 0.29 4.64
CA PHE A 34 -3.25 1.65 5.05
C PHE A 34 -2.27 2.67 4.49
N PHE A 35 -0.97 2.37 4.49
CA PHE A 35 0.04 3.25 3.90
C PHE A 35 -0.10 3.36 2.38
N VAL A 36 -0.32 2.25 1.68
CA VAL A 36 -0.61 2.27 0.23
C VAL A 36 -1.87 3.11 -0.06
N GLY A 37 -2.94 2.89 0.70
CA GLY A 37 -4.17 3.68 0.61
C GLY A 37 -3.93 5.17 0.89
N HIS A 38 -3.11 5.49 1.90
CA HIS A 38 -2.72 6.87 2.20
C HIS A 38 -2.03 7.54 1.01
N LEU A 39 -1.01 6.92 0.42
CA LEU A 39 -0.30 7.47 -0.73
C LEU A 39 -1.24 7.70 -1.93
N TRP A 40 -2.07 6.70 -2.24
CA TRP A 40 -3.05 6.78 -3.31
C TRP A 40 -4.03 7.93 -3.11
N HIS A 41 -4.67 8.00 -1.93
CA HIS A 41 -5.68 9.01 -1.65
C HIS A 41 -5.09 10.41 -1.46
N ALA A 42 -3.92 10.54 -0.85
CA ALA A 42 -3.24 11.84 -0.69
C ALA A 42 -2.80 12.41 -2.05
N GLY A 43 -2.23 11.56 -2.92
CA GLY A 43 -1.86 11.95 -4.28
C GLY A 43 -3.09 12.38 -5.09
N ARG A 44 -4.16 11.58 -5.10
CA ARG A 44 -5.41 11.90 -5.81
C ARG A 44 -6.07 13.16 -5.26
N ALA A 45 -6.12 13.34 -3.93
CA ALA A 45 -6.70 14.53 -3.32
C ALA A 45 -5.94 15.81 -3.73
N ARG A 46 -4.61 15.75 -3.78
CA ARG A 46 -3.78 16.87 -4.25
C ARG A 46 -4.01 17.16 -5.73
N ALA A 47 -4.03 16.14 -6.58
CA ALA A 47 -4.31 16.30 -8.01
C ALA A 47 -5.69 16.92 -8.26
N ALA A 48 -6.70 16.50 -7.49
CA ALA A 48 -8.06 17.03 -7.59
C ALA A 48 -8.15 18.48 -7.11
N ALA A 49 -7.48 18.81 -5.99
CA ALA A 49 -7.40 20.19 -5.51
C ALA A 49 -6.70 21.13 -6.51
N ALA A 50 -5.74 20.60 -7.29
CA ALA A 50 -5.04 21.33 -8.35
C ALA A 50 -5.73 21.23 -9.73
N GLY A 51 -6.81 20.45 -9.86
CA GLY A 51 -7.66 20.39 -11.05
C GLY A 51 -7.18 19.54 -12.22
N PHE A 52 -6.20 18.65 -12.02
CA PHE A 52 -5.65 17.79 -13.09
C PHE A 52 -5.84 16.28 -12.86
N GLU A 53 -6.71 15.88 -11.92
CA GLU A 53 -6.93 14.47 -11.59
C GLU A 53 -7.58 13.66 -12.72
N LYS A 54 -8.18 14.34 -13.70
CA LYS A 54 -8.84 13.74 -14.88
C LYS A 54 -7.96 13.68 -16.11
N GLY A 55 -6.72 14.16 -16.03
CA GLY A 55 -5.79 14.24 -17.16
C GLY A 55 -5.28 15.65 -17.41
N ILE A 56 -4.45 15.76 -18.44
CA ILE A 56 -3.79 17.01 -18.85
C ILE A 56 -4.68 17.74 -19.86
N ASP A 57 -4.73 19.07 -19.75
CA ASP A 57 -5.34 19.93 -20.76
C ASP A 57 -4.49 19.94 -22.04
N ARG A 58 -5.11 19.62 -23.17
CA ARG A 58 -4.41 19.55 -24.47
C ARG A 58 -4.03 20.92 -25.02
N ASP A 59 -4.72 21.97 -24.61
CA ASP A 59 -4.44 23.33 -25.05
C ASP A 59 -3.41 24.02 -24.14
N PHE A 60 -3.26 23.55 -22.90
CA PHE A 60 -2.40 24.15 -21.87
C PHE A 60 -1.50 23.12 -21.18
N GLU A 61 -0.80 22.29 -21.95
CA GLU A 61 0.15 21.30 -21.41
C GLU A 61 1.35 22.01 -20.73
N PRO A 62 1.53 21.87 -19.40
CA PRO A 62 2.50 22.69 -18.65
C PRO A 62 3.95 22.53 -19.12
N VAL A 63 4.33 21.31 -19.53
CA VAL A 63 5.70 20.98 -19.94
C VAL A 63 6.11 21.73 -21.20
N LEU A 64 5.17 22.03 -22.11
CA LEU A 64 5.46 22.76 -23.36
C LEU A 64 5.83 24.24 -23.12
N SER A 65 5.51 24.78 -21.94
CA SER A 65 5.87 26.16 -21.55
C SER A 65 7.24 26.25 -20.84
N MET A 66 7.86 25.12 -20.51
CA MET A 66 9.13 25.08 -19.78
C MET A 66 10.32 25.19 -20.73
N THR A 67 11.43 25.77 -20.24
CA THR A 67 12.70 25.77 -20.98
C THR A 67 13.26 24.34 -21.06
N PRO A 68 13.82 23.91 -22.22
CA PRO A 68 14.51 22.65 -22.32
C PRO A 68 15.66 22.54 -21.31
N LEU A 69 15.92 21.32 -20.81
CA LEU A 69 16.95 21.08 -19.81
C LEU A 69 18.38 20.99 -20.39
N ASN A 70 18.53 21.01 -21.72
CA ASN A 70 19.80 20.85 -22.44
C ASN A 70 20.21 22.14 -23.15
#